data_AF-A0A183DTX4-F1
#
_entry.id   AF-A0A183DTX4-F1
#
_cell.length_a   1.000
_cell.length_b   1.000
_cell.length_c   1.000
_cell.angle_alpha   90.00
_cell.angle_beta   90.00
_cell.angle_gamma   90.00
#
_symmetry.space_group_name_H-M   'P 1'
#
loop_
_entity.id
_entity.type
_entity.pdbx_description
1 polymer ?
#
loop_
_entity_poly.entity_id
_entity_poly.type
_entity_poly.pdbx_seq_one_letter_code
_entity_poly.pdbx_strand_id
1 'polypeptide(L)'
;LQATAKDVDDAVYAAKEAFENGEWGRMSAREREKLLFKLADLMEQHKEELATLESIDSGAVYTLALKTHIGMSIDVWRYFAGWADKIEARKHNTDFKCAT
;
A
#
# COMPACT_ATOMS: atom_id res chain seq x y z
N LEU A 1 -8.27 -14.29 20.02
CA LEU A 1 -8.64 -12.93 20.46
C LEU A 1 -9.46 -12.31 19.34
N GLN A 2 -10.58 -11.66 19.66
CA GLN A 2 -11.39 -10.94 18.67
C GLN A 2 -11.31 -9.44 18.98
N ALA A 3 -11.23 -8.61 17.94
CA ALA A 3 -11.20 -7.16 18.09
C ALA A 3 -12.54 -6.64 18.62
N THR A 4 -12.48 -5.65 19.49
CA THR A 4 -13.63 -4.94 20.07
C THR A 4 -13.87 -3.61 19.35
N ALA A 5 -15.00 -2.96 19.62
CA ALA A 5 -15.27 -1.61 19.09
C ALA A 5 -14.17 -0.60 19.47
N LYS A 6 -13.61 -0.73 20.68
CA LYS A 6 -12.51 0.13 21.13
C LYS A 6 -11.24 -0.07 20.29
N ASP A 7 -10.91 -1.32 19.95
CA ASP A 7 -9.73 -1.61 19.11
C ASP A 7 -9.87 -1.00 17.71
N VAL A 8 -11.11 -0.94 17.19
CA VAL A 8 -11.42 -0.26 15.93
C VAL A 8 -11.24 1.26 16.06
N ASP A 9 -11.76 1.87 17.13
CA ASP A 9 -11.60 3.31 17.38
C ASP A 9 -10.12 3.69 17.50
N ASP A 10 -9.33 2.88 18.21
CA ASP A 10 -7.89 3.08 18.35
C ASP A 10 -7.16 2.97 16.99
N ALA A 11 -7.53 1.99 16.16
CA ALA A 11 -6.95 1.81 14.82
C ALA A 11 -7.28 2.98 13.88
N VAL A 12 -8.52 3.48 13.91
CA VAL A 12 -8.96 4.64 13.12
C VAL A 12 -8.23 5.90 13.58
N TYR A 13 -8.09 6.11 14.89
CA TYR A 13 -7.36 7.25 15.43
C TYR A 13 -5.89 7.21 14.99
N ALA A 14 -5.22 6.06 15.09
CA ALA A 14 -3.83 5.90 14.65
C ALA A 14 -3.67 6.16 13.14
N ALA A 15 -4.57 5.65 12.30
CA ALA A 15 -4.55 5.88 10.86
C ALA A 15 -4.76 7.36 10.51
N LYS A 16 -5.68 8.05 11.20
CA LYS A 16 -5.94 9.47 11.03
C LYS A 16 -4.72 10.32 11.42
N GLU A 17 -4.11 10.03 12.57
CA GLU A 17 -2.92 10.74 13.02
C GLU A 17 -1.75 10.56 12.05
N ALA A 18 -1.52 9.34 11.56
CA ALA A 18 -0.48 9.06 10.56
C ALA A 18 -0.72 9.82 9.24
N PHE A 19 -1.98 10.03 8.86
CA PHE A 19 -2.35 10.77 7.65
C PHE A 19 -2.24 12.29 7.81
N GLU A 20 -2.78 12.86 8.89
CA GLU A 20 -2.86 14.31 9.10
C GLU A 20 -1.56 14.90 9.64
N ASN A 21 -0.92 14.21 10.58
CA ASN A 21 0.20 14.74 11.35
C ASN A 21 1.50 13.94 11.15
N GLY A 22 1.40 12.69 10.71
CA GLY A 22 2.53 11.80 10.48
C GLY A 22 3.33 12.07 9.21
N GLU A 23 4.44 11.34 9.06
CA GLU A 23 5.34 11.48 7.92
C GLU A 23 4.68 11.07 6.61
N TRP A 24 3.81 10.05 6.61
CA TRP A 24 3.21 9.50 5.39
C TRP A 24 2.42 10.53 4.57
N GLY A 25 1.68 11.41 5.23
CA GLY A 25 0.93 12.50 4.57
C GLY A 25 1.82 13.63 4.03
N ARG A 26 3.04 13.78 4.58
CA ARG A 26 4.00 14.84 4.25
C ARG A 26 5.11 14.39 3.31
N MET A 27 5.33 13.08 3.18
CA MET A 27 6.32 12.49 2.29
C MET A 27 6.02 12.84 0.83
N SER A 28 7.08 13.09 0.06
CA SER A 28 6.95 13.22 -1.38
C SER A 28 6.45 11.92 -2.01
N ALA A 29 5.78 12.04 -3.16
CA ALA A 29 5.31 10.89 -3.91
C ALA A 29 6.42 9.86 -4.21
N ARG A 30 7.64 10.35 -4.49
CA ARG A 30 8.82 9.52 -4.76
C ARG A 30 9.38 8.82 -3.53
N GLU A 31 9.27 9.41 -2.34
CA GLU A 31 9.64 8.72 -1.10
C GLU A 31 8.67 7.58 -0.79
N ARG A 32 7.36 7.81 -0.99
CA ARG A 32 6.35 6.76 -0.86
C ARG A 32 6.58 5.64 -1.87
N GLU A 33 6.87 5.96 -3.14
CA GLU A 33 7.27 4.98 -4.17
C GLU A 33 8.39 4.04 -3.66
N LYS A 34 9.48 4.60 -3.11
CA LYS A 34 10.60 3.82 -2.60
C LYS A 34 10.19 2.88 -1.47
N LEU A 35 9.32 3.34 -0.56
CA LEU A 35 8.83 2.51 0.55
C LEU A 35 7.94 1.37 0.06
N LEU A 36 7.07 1.64 -0.93
CA LEU A 36 6.21 0.62 -1.54
C LEU A 36 7.02 -0.44 -2.31
N PHE A 37 8.06 -0.04 -3.04
CA PHE A 37 8.98 -1.00 -3.66
C PHE A 37 9.73 -1.83 -2.61
N LYS A 38 10.21 -1.20 -1.54
CA LYS A 38 10.86 -1.92 -0.44
C LYS A 38 9.92 -2.94 0.23
N LEU A 39 8.64 -2.61 0.39
CA LEU A 39 7.65 -3.56 0.89
C LEU A 39 7.52 -4.77 -0.04
N ALA A 40 7.41 -4.55 -1.35
CA ALA A 40 7.34 -5.63 -2.33
C ALA A 40 8.61 -6.52 -2.30
N ASP A 41 9.79 -5.92 -2.12
CA ASP A 41 11.05 -6.67 -2.01
C ASP A 41 11.12 -7.51 -0.74
N LEU A 42 10.61 -6.98 0.39
CA LEU A 42 10.50 -7.75 1.63
C LEU A 42 9.50 -8.90 1.49
N MET A 43 8.36 -8.67 0.83
CA MET A 43 7.39 -9.74 0.55
C MET A 43 8.00 -10.83 -0.35
N GLU A 44 8.78 -10.46 -1.36
CA GLU A 44 9.50 -11.41 -2.22
C GLU A 44 10.54 -12.22 -1.43
N GLN A 45 11.27 -11.57 -0.51
CA GLN A 45 12.25 -12.25 0.36
C GLN A 45 11.59 -13.28 1.29
N HIS A 46 10.35 -13.05 1.70
CA HIS A 46 9.59 -13.91 2.61
C HIS A 46 8.49 -14.72 1.91
N LYS A 47 8.52 -14.83 0.57
CA LYS A 47 7.38 -15.38 -0.19
C LYS A 47 7.05 -16.82 0.15
N GLU A 48 8.05 -17.66 0.43
CA GLU A 48 7.85 -19.07 0.82
C GLU A 48 7.20 -19.18 2.21
N GLU A 49 7.60 -18.32 3.14
CA GLU A 49 7.02 -18.23 4.48
C GLU A 49 5.55 -17.77 4.38
N LEU A 50 5.30 -16.68 3.65
CA LEU A 50 3.95 -16.16 3.42
C LEU A 50 3.05 -17.19 2.72
N ALA A 51 3.57 -17.92 1.73
CA ALA A 51 2.81 -18.97 1.04
C ALA A 51 2.52 -20.17 1.96
N THR A 52 3.44 -20.50 2.86
CA THR A 52 3.23 -21.55 3.86
C THR A 52 2.13 -21.15 4.84
N LEU A 53 2.16 -19.91 5.35
CA LEU A 53 1.14 -19.38 6.25
C LEU A 53 -0.23 -19.34 5.57
N GLU A 54 -0.30 -18.85 4.33
CA GLU A 54 -1.53 -18.81 3.54
C GLU A 54 -2.11 -20.22 3.34
N SER A 55 -1.26 -21.21 3.02
CA SER A 55 -1.70 -22.61 2.91
C SER A 55 -2.24 -23.18 4.20
N ILE A 56 -1.65 -22.84 5.35
CA ILE A 56 -2.11 -23.30 6.67
C ILE A 56 -3.44 -22.65 7.03
N ASP A 57 -3.60 -21.36 6.77
CA ASP A 57 -4.76 -20.58 7.19
C ASP A 57 -5.99 -20.81 6.30
N SER A 58 -5.80 -20.80 4.97
CA SER A 58 -6.91 -20.91 4.00
C SER A 58 -7.08 -22.31 3.40
N GLY A 59 -6.12 -23.21 3.59
CA GLY A 59 -6.10 -24.54 2.97
C GLY A 59 -5.69 -24.52 1.48
N ALA A 60 -5.19 -23.39 0.98
CA ALA A 60 -4.72 -23.27 -0.40
C ALA A 60 -3.54 -24.22 -0.67
N VAL A 61 -3.48 -24.79 -1.88
CA VAL A 61 -2.32 -25.59 -2.31
C VAL A 61 -1.09 -24.69 -2.34
N TYR A 62 0.00 -25.07 -1.66
CA TYR A 62 1.21 -24.26 -1.50
C TYR A 62 1.75 -23.67 -2.81
N THR A 63 1.81 -24.47 -3.87
CA THR A 63 2.31 -24.01 -5.18
C THR A 63 1.41 -22.95 -5.82
N LEU A 64 0.10 -23.00 -5.55
CA LEU A 64 -0.86 -21.98 -5.96
C LEU A 64 -0.73 -20.74 -5.08
N ALA A 65 -0.62 -20.90 -3.75
CA ALA A 65 -0.43 -19.79 -2.82
C ALA A 65 0.86 -19.00 -3.15
N LEU A 66 1.96 -19.70 -3.40
CA LEU A 66 3.25 -19.11 -3.75
C LEU A 66 3.18 -18.31 -5.06
N LYS A 67 2.64 -18.92 -6.13
CA LYS A 67 2.61 -18.30 -7.45
C LYS A 67 1.54 -17.21 -7.57
N THR A 68 0.36 -17.45 -7.02
CA THR A 68 -0.81 -16.62 -7.27
C THR A 68 -1.09 -15.70 -6.09
N HIS A 69 -1.36 -16.22 -4.89
CA HIS A 69 -1.74 -15.37 -3.76
C HIS A 69 -0.61 -14.40 -3.38
N ILE A 70 0.58 -14.93 -3.15
CA ILE A 70 1.74 -14.13 -2.75
C ILE A 70 2.39 -13.47 -3.97
N GLY A 71 2.64 -14.22 -5.04
CA GLY A 71 3.25 -13.69 -6.27
C GLY A 71 2.49 -12.50 -6.85
N MET A 72 1.16 -12.60 -7.04
CA MET A 72 0.37 -11.48 -7.56
C MET A 72 0.27 -10.32 -6.57
N SER A 73 0.26 -10.60 -5.26
CA SER A 73 0.28 -9.52 -4.26
C SER A 73 1.56 -8.69 -4.34
N ILE A 74 2.72 -9.34 -4.53
CA ILE A 74 4.00 -8.65 -4.75
C ILE A 74 3.93 -7.78 -6.01
N ASP A 75 3.41 -8.31 -7.12
CA ASP A 75 3.28 -7.58 -8.38
C ASP A 75 2.35 -6.37 -8.25
N VAL A 76 1.26 -6.49 -7.50
CA VAL A 76 0.34 -5.38 -7.21
C VAL A 76 1.06 -4.25 -6.47
N TRP A 77 1.87 -4.58 -5.45
CA TRP A 77 2.65 -3.57 -4.74
C TRP A 77 3.67 -2.88 -5.64
N ARG A 78 4.40 -3.64 -6.48
CA ARG A 78 5.34 -3.06 -7.46
C ARG A 78 4.63 -2.16 -8.47
N TYR A 79 3.47 -2.59 -8.96
CA TYR A 79 2.67 -1.83 -9.92
C TYR A 79 2.24 -0.47 -9.35
N PHE A 80 1.63 -0.45 -8.15
CA PHE A 80 1.17 0.78 -7.54
C PHE A 80 2.30 1.65 -6.99
N ALA A 81 3.43 1.05 -6.57
CA ALA A 81 4.65 1.81 -6.28
C ALA A 81 5.06 2.65 -7.49
N GLY A 82 5.12 2.03 -8.67
CA GLY A 82 5.44 2.71 -9.93
C GLY A 82 4.43 3.78 -10.36
N TRP A 83 3.21 3.80 -9.81
CA TRP A 83 2.23 4.87 -10.07
C TRP A 83 2.31 6.02 -9.08
N ALA A 84 2.98 5.85 -7.93
CA ALA A 84 2.91 6.81 -6.83
C ALA A 84 3.35 8.22 -7.23
N ASP A 85 4.35 8.37 -8.12
CA ASP A 85 4.85 9.65 -8.64
C ASP A 85 4.22 10.10 -9.97
N LYS A 86 3.29 9.32 -10.53
CA LYS A 86 2.66 9.54 -11.84
C LYS A 86 1.20 9.99 -11.73
N ILE A 87 0.76 10.34 -10.53
CA ILE A 87 -0.59 10.86 -10.30
C ILE A 87 -0.61 12.33 -10.71
N GLU A 88 -1.13 12.61 -11.90
CA GLU A 88 -1.24 13.96 -12.45
C GLU A 88 -2.66 14.52 -12.28
N ALA A 89 -2.74 15.78 -11.85
CA ALA A 89 -4.00 16.51 -11.84
C ALA A 89 -4.21 17.21 -13.18
N ARG A 90 -5.40 17.05 -13.78
CA ARG A 90 -5.75 17.80 -14.98
C ARG A 90 -6.07 19.25 -14.61
N LYS A 91 -5.25 20.21 -15.05
CA LYS A 91 -5.62 21.63 -14.99
C LYS A 91 -6.55 21.95 -16.17
N HIS A 92 -7.81 22.30 -15.89
CA HIS A 92 -8.64 22.97 -16.89
C HIS A 92 -8.07 24.38 -17.09
N ASN A 93 -7.77 24.75 -18.33
CA ASN A 93 -7.30 26.10 -18.67
C ASN A 93 -8.48 27.08 -18.53
N THR A 94 -8.69 27.63 -17.34
CA THR A 94 -9.46 28.87 -17.19
C THR A 94 -8.49 30.02 -17.29
N ASP A 95 -8.43 30.61 -18.49
CA ASP A 95 -7.78 31.91 -18.75
C ASP A 95 -8.49 33.01 -17.94
N PHE A 96 -8.27 33.04 -16.62
CA PHE A 96 -8.50 34.26 -15.85
C PHE A 96 -7.35 35.20 -16.14
N LYS A 97 -7.49 35.98 -17.22
CA LYS A 97 -6.76 37.24 -17.36
C LYS A 97 -7.06 38.05 -16.10
N CYS A 98 -6.05 38.21 -15.25
CA CYS A 98 -6.05 39.22 -14.20
C CYS A 98 -6.14 40.58 -14.93
N ALA A 99 -7.34 41.15 -15.01
CA ALA A 99 -7.53 42.52 -15.43
C ALA A 99 -7.16 43.42 -14.25
N THR A 100 -5.90 43.88 -14.24
CA THR A 100 -5.53 45.18 -13.67
C THR A 100 -6.11 46.31 -14.48
#